data_AF-A0A8T3XVC3-F1
#
_entry.id   AF-A0A8T3XVC3-F1
#
_cell.length_a   1.000
_cell.length_b   1.000
_cell.length_c   1.000
_cell.angle_alpha   90.00
_cell.angle_beta   90.00
_cell.angle_gamma   90.00
#
_symmetry.space_group_name_H-M   'P 1'
#
loop_
_entity.id
_entity.type
_entity.pdbx_description
1 polymer ?
#
loop_
_entity_poly.entity_id
_entity_poly.type
_entity_poly.pdbx_seq_one_letter_code
_entity_poly.pdbx_strand_id
1 'polypeptide(L)' 'MSIKFLTKKIKLSKIGKIRTAPRWADIRKFGLKRARSRRLTVDKVKRWRRIRLRI' A
#
# COMPACT_ATOMS: atom_id res chain seq x y z
N MET A 1 22.10 -5.48 -19.39
CA MET A 1 21.09 -5.89 -18.38
C MET A 1 19.77 -6.16 -19.09
N SER A 2 19.22 -7.38 -18.97
CA SER A 2 17.96 -7.75 -19.67
C SER A 2 16.74 -6.99 -19.11
N ILE A 3 15.85 -6.54 -20.00
CA ILE A 3 14.60 -5.79 -19.71
C ILE A 3 13.73 -6.47 -18.63
N LYS A 4 13.78 -7.81 -18.53
CA LYS A 4 13.09 -8.60 -17.48
C LYS A 4 13.53 -8.22 -16.06
N PHE A 5 14.79 -7.84 -15.86
CA PHE A 5 15.29 -7.44 -14.53
C PHE A 5 14.80 -6.05 -14.13
N LEU A 6 14.70 -5.12 -15.09
CA LEU A 6 14.22 -3.77 -14.83
C LEU A 6 12.73 -3.76 -14.48
N THR A 7 11.92 -4.49 -15.24
CA THR A 7 10.48 -4.61 -14.97
C THR A 7 10.20 -5.25 -13.61
N LYS A 8 10.94 -6.30 -13.23
CA LYS A 8 10.87 -6.91 -11.90
C LYS A 8 11.23 -5.92 -10.79
N LYS A 9 12.28 -5.11 -10.99
CA LYS A 9 12.73 -4.07 -10.04
C LYS A 9 11.67 -3.00 -9.83
N ILE A 10 11.03 -2.52 -10.90
CA ILE A 10 9.95 -1.52 -10.84
C ILE A 10 8.75 -2.07 -10.05
N LYS A 11 8.33 -3.31 -10.34
CA LYS A 11 7.21 -3.97 -9.63
C LYS A 11 7.50 -4.11 -8.13
N LEU A 12 8.70 -4.59 -7.77
CA LEU A 12 9.14 -4.69 -6.37
C LEU A 12 9.17 -3.33 -5.67
N SER A 13 9.70 -2.29 -6.33
CA SER A 13 9.74 -0.93 -5.78
C SER A 13 8.34 -0.38 -5.52
N LYS A 14 7.40 -0.58 -6.45
CA LYS A 14 5.99 -0.18 -6.28
C LYS A 14 5.35 -0.87 -5.07
N ILE A 15 5.57 -2.17 -4.90
CA ILE A 15 5.02 -2.94 -3.77
C ILE A 15 5.61 -2.48 -2.43
N GLY A 16 6.91 -2.18 -2.38
CA GLY A 16 7.56 -1.66 -1.17
C GLY A 16 7.04 -0.28 -0.72
N LYS A 17 6.43 0.49 -1.62
CA LYS A 17 5.86 1.83 -1.33
C LYS A 17 4.43 1.79 -0.80
N ILE A 18 3.82 0.61 -0.61
CA ILE A 18 2.47 0.49 -0.05
C ILE A 18 2.47 1.08 1.37
N ARG A 19 1.67 2.13 1.56
CA ARG A 19 1.50 2.84 2.82
C ARG A 19 0.02 2.93 3.17
N THR A 20 -0.26 3.05 4.45
CA THR A 20 -1.61 3.34 4.94
C THR A 20 -2.11 4.65 4.34
N ALA A 21 -3.43 4.75 4.11
CA ALA A 21 -4.04 6.00 3.68
C ALA A 21 -3.69 7.14 4.65
N PRO A 22 -3.46 8.36 4.12
CA PRO A 22 -3.29 9.54 4.94
C PRO A 22 -4.61 9.94 5.60
N ARG A 23 -4.52 10.59 6.76
CA ARG A 23 -5.69 10.93 7.60
C ARG A 23 -6.71 11.85 6.91
N TRP A 24 -6.27 12.73 6.02
CA TRP A 24 -7.18 13.58 5.26
C TRP A 24 -8.11 12.78 4.35
N ALA A 25 -7.67 11.63 3.82
CA ALA A 25 -8.49 10.75 2.99
C ALA A 25 -9.58 10.07 3.83
N ASP A 26 -9.24 9.66 5.06
CA ASP A 26 -10.22 9.13 6.02
C ASP A 26 -11.31 10.16 6.33
N ILE A 27 -10.90 11.41 6.57
CA ILE A 27 -11.81 12.52 6.89
C ILE A 27 -12.73 12.81 5.71
N ARG A 28 -12.22 12.84 4.47
CA ARG A 28 -13.05 13.04 3.27
C ARG A 28 -14.08 11.95 3.07
N LYS A 29 -13.77 10.69 3.39
CA LYS A 29 -14.70 9.56 3.21
C LYS A 29 -15.71 9.40 4.34
N PHE A 30 -15.26 9.50 5.59
CA PHE A 30 -16.08 9.14 6.76
C PHE A 30 -16.57 10.36 7.56
N GLY A 31 -15.99 11.54 7.33
CA GLY A 31 -16.20 12.73 8.16
C GLY A 31 -15.34 12.72 9.45
N LEU A 32 -15.17 13.89 10.07
CA LEU A 32 -14.28 14.10 11.22
C LEU A 32 -14.55 13.16 12.40
N LYS A 33 -15.82 12.94 12.76
CA LYS A 33 -16.18 12.10 13.92
C LYS A 33 -15.82 10.63 13.70
N ARG A 34 -16.14 10.09 12.52
CA ARG A 34 -15.93 8.67 12.20
C ARG A 34 -14.49 8.36 11.79
N ALA A 35 -13.77 9.33 11.22
CA ALA A 35 -12.36 9.17 10.91
C ALA A 35 -11.49 8.98 12.16
N ARG A 36 -11.94 9.36 13.37
CA ARG A 36 -11.22 9.10 14.63
C ARG A 36 -11.02 7.60 14.88
N SER A 37 -12.04 6.79 14.60
CA SER A 37 -12.04 5.35 14.87
C SER A 37 -11.92 4.48 13.61
N ARG A 38 -12.39 4.95 12.44
CA ARG A 38 -12.34 4.21 11.18
C ARG A 38 -11.21 4.73 10.28
N ARG A 39 -10.49 3.80 9.64
CA ARG A 39 -9.47 4.10 8.64
C ARG A 39 -9.78 3.44 7.31
N LEU A 40 -9.50 4.14 6.22
CA LEU A 40 -9.48 3.60 4.88
C LEU A 40 -8.36 2.56 4.80
N THR A 41 -8.78 1.30 4.66
CA THR A 41 -7.84 0.22 4.42
C THR A 41 -7.57 0.17 2.92
N VAL A 42 -6.62 0.98 2.47
CA VAL A 42 -5.92 0.72 1.19
C VAL A 42 -5.03 -0.50 1.43
N ASP A 43 -5.04 -1.43 0.48
CA ASP A 43 -4.51 -2.79 0.59
C ASP A 43 -3.42 -3.04 1.64
N LYS A 44 -3.64 -4.14 2.39
CA LYS A 44 -2.83 -4.55 3.54
C LYS A 44 -1.34 -4.47 3.21
N VAL A 45 -0.60 -3.75 4.06
CA VAL A 45 0.86 -3.71 4.07
C VAL A 45 1.38 -5.15 3.93
N LYS A 46 1.95 -5.47 2.75
CA LYS A 46 2.46 -6.81 2.46
C LYS A 46 3.75 -7.01 3.25
N ARG A 47 3.67 -7.75 4.37
CA ARG A 47 4.83 -8.13 5.16
C ARG A 47 5.56 -9.26 4.46
N TRP A 48 6.83 -9.04 4.10
CA TRP A 48 7.68 -10.02 3.43
C TRP A 48 7.77 -11.36 4.18
N ARG A 49 7.71 -11.35 5.53
CA ARG A 49 7.70 -12.57 6.35
C ARG A 49 6.41 -13.40 6.23
N ARG A 50 5.29 -12.78 5.87
CA ARG A 50 3.96 -13.45 5.90
C ARG A 50 3.43 -13.80 4.51
N ILE A 51 3.90 -13.11 3.46
CA ILE A 51 3.33 -13.22 2.11
C ILE A 51 4.47 -13.36 1.10
N ARG A 52 4.38 -14.36 0.23
CA ARG A 52 5.25 -14.49 -0.94
C ARG A 52 4.73 -13.59 -2.06
N LEU A 53 5.60 -12.74 -2.61
CA LEU A 53 5.27 -11.89 -3.75
C LEU A 53 5.44 -12.67 -5.05
N ARG A 54 4.36 -12.82 -5.83
CA ARG A 54 4.39 -13.38 -7.18
C ARG A 54 4.63 -12.25 -8.17
N ILE A 55 5.83 -12.14 -8.74
CA ILE A 55 6.28 -11.03 -9.61
C ILE A 55 6.97 -11.56 -10.85
#